data_AF-A0A651DTH3-F1
#
_entry.id   AF-A0A651DTH3-F1
#
_cell.length_a   1.000
_cell.length_b   1.000
_cell.length_c   1.000
_cell.angle_alpha   90.00
_cell.angle_beta   90.00
_cell.angle_gamma   90.00
#
_symmetry.space_group_name_H-M   'P 1'
#
loop_
_entity.id
_entity.type
_entity.pdbx_description
1 polymer ?
#
loop_
_entity_poly.entity_id
_entity_poly.type
_entity_poly.pdbx_seq_one_letter_code
_entity_poly.pdbx_strand_id
1 'polypeptide(L)'
;MQIEFKIFVSTFITIFLAELGDKTQLTTLLMSAESQAPWIVFLGAGAALVTTSLIGVLVGRWLSNRVSEAVLEKAVGTLLIGISLWLVWDIVQL
;
A
#
# COMPACT_ATOMS: atom_id res chain seq x y z
N MET A 1 23.12 -14.87 0.26
CA MET A 1 22.92 -14.14 -1.01
C MET A 1 21.72 -14.67 -1.82
N GLN A 2 21.57 -15.98 -2.06
CA GLN A 2 20.40 -16.52 -2.80
C GLN A 2 19.04 -16.30 -2.08
N ILE A 3 19.00 -16.37 -0.73
CA ILE A 3 17.77 -16.21 0.05
C ILE A 3 17.24 -14.76 -0.02
N GLU A 4 18.14 -13.78 0.02
CA GLU A 4 17.82 -12.34 -0.07
C GLU A 4 17.09 -12.00 -1.38
N PHE A 5 17.61 -12.50 -2.52
CA PHE A 5 17.00 -12.26 -3.83
C PHE A 5 15.63 -12.92 -3.97
N LYS A 6 15.47 -14.13 -3.42
CA LYS A 6 14.17 -14.83 -3.43
C LYS A 6 13.11 -14.09 -2.63
N ILE A 7 13.46 -13.56 -1.45
CA ILE A 7 12.55 -12.76 -0.63
C ILE A 7 12.20 -11.46 -1.36
N PHE A 8 13.19 -10.76 -1.90
CA PHE A 8 12.96 -9.53 -2.66
C PHE A 8 11.98 -9.73 -3.82
N VAL A 9 12.20 -10.73 -4.68
CA VAL A 9 11.34 -11.00 -5.84
C VAL A 9 9.94 -11.42 -5.38
N SER A 10 9.84 -12.27 -4.37
CA SER A 10 8.54 -12.69 -3.80
C SER A 10 7.75 -11.49 -3.30
N THR A 11 8.35 -10.67 -2.42
CA THR A 11 7.70 -9.50 -1.84
C THR A 11 7.35 -8.48 -2.92
N PHE A 12 8.23 -8.24 -3.88
CA PHE A 12 7.97 -7.35 -5.01
C PHE A 12 6.76 -7.80 -5.81
N ILE A 13 6.72 -9.07 -6.25
CA ILE A 13 5.59 -9.58 -7.05
C ILE A 13 4.29 -9.55 -6.25
N THR A 14 4.32 -9.94 -4.98
CA THR A 14 3.11 -9.92 -4.13
C THR A 14 2.57 -8.51 -3.97
N ILE A 15 3.41 -7.54 -3.62
CA ILE A 15 2.97 -6.14 -3.46
C ILE A 15 2.56 -5.56 -4.80
N PHE A 16 3.32 -5.80 -5.87
CA PHE A 16 3.01 -5.31 -7.21
C PHE A 16 1.60 -5.77 -7.64
N LEU A 17 1.31 -7.07 -7.53
CA LEU A 17 -0.02 -7.61 -7.86
C LEU A 17 -1.12 -7.07 -6.94
N ALA A 18 -0.84 -6.86 -5.65
CA ALA A 18 -1.80 -6.31 -4.70
C ALA A 18 -2.16 -4.85 -5.01
N GLU A 19 -1.21 -4.08 -5.54
CA GLU A 19 -1.38 -2.65 -5.85
C GLU A 19 -1.91 -2.41 -7.28
N LEU A 20 -1.93 -3.42 -8.15
CA LEU A 20 -2.41 -3.28 -9.53
C LEU A 20 -3.89 -2.90 -9.58
N GLY A 21 -4.20 -1.80 -10.26
CA GLY A 21 -5.57 -1.33 -10.46
C GLY A 21 -6.13 -0.51 -9.29
N ASP A 22 -5.29 -0.12 -8.33
CA ASP A 22 -5.71 0.79 -7.28
C ASP A 22 -6.09 2.19 -7.83
N LYS A 23 -6.96 2.89 -7.09
CA LYS A 23 -7.42 4.25 -7.39
C LYS A 23 -6.25 5.22 -7.57
N THR A 24 -5.16 5.05 -6.81
CA THR A 24 -3.96 5.89 -6.96
C THR A 24 -3.30 5.75 -8.34
N GLN A 25 -3.33 4.56 -8.95
CA GLN A 25 -2.80 4.34 -10.30
C GLN A 25 -3.66 5.04 -11.36
N LEU A 26 -4.98 4.96 -11.23
CA LEU A 26 -5.91 5.67 -12.11
C LEU A 26 -5.74 7.19 -12.00
N THR A 27 -5.63 7.72 -10.78
CA THR A 27 -5.37 9.15 -10.57
C THR A 27 -4.03 9.57 -11.20
N THR A 28 -2.97 8.78 -11.01
CA THR A 28 -1.66 9.06 -11.62
C THR A 28 -1.72 9.05 -13.15
N LEU A 29 -2.45 8.10 -13.74
CA LEU A 29 -2.68 8.00 -15.18
C LEU A 29 -3.41 9.24 -15.72
N LEU A 30 -4.50 9.65 -15.05
CA LEU A 30 -5.27 10.84 -15.43
C LEU A 30 -4.44 12.11 -15.31
N MET A 31 -3.71 12.28 -14.19
CA MET A 31 -2.81 13.42 -14.01
C MET A 31 -1.71 13.45 -15.08
N SER A 32 -1.17 12.29 -15.47
CA SER A 32 -0.18 12.20 -16.54
C SER A 32 -0.78 12.55 -17.91
N ALA A 33 -2.04 12.20 -18.15
CA ALA A 33 -2.74 12.53 -19.40
C ALA A 33 -3.06 14.02 -19.51
N GLU A 34 -3.38 14.69 -18.40
CA GLU A 34 -3.72 16.12 -18.39
C GLU A 34 -2.50 17.06 -18.33
N SER A 35 -1.45 16.68 -17.58
CA SER A 35 -0.33 17.56 -17.19
C SER A 35 0.58 18.01 -18.34
N GLN A 36 0.54 17.35 -19.51
CA GLN A 36 1.54 17.51 -20.60
C GLN A 36 3.01 17.26 -20.16
N ALA A 37 3.26 16.93 -18.89
CA ALA A 37 4.56 16.66 -18.30
C ALA A 37 4.57 15.28 -17.59
N PRO A 38 4.53 14.17 -18.35
CA PRO A 38 4.42 12.81 -17.80
C PRO A 38 5.58 12.44 -16.87
N TRP A 39 6.79 12.94 -17.14
CA TRP A 39 7.97 12.67 -16.30
C TRP A 39 7.87 13.29 -14.90
N ILE A 40 7.26 14.47 -14.78
CA ILE A 40 7.07 15.13 -13.49
C ILE A 40 6.05 14.36 -12.66
N VAL A 41 4.96 13.92 -13.29
CA VAL A 41 3.93 13.10 -12.64
C VAL A 41 4.51 11.76 -12.20
N PHE A 42 5.30 11.11 -13.05
CA PHE A 42 5.99 9.86 -12.71
C PHE A 42 6.90 10.01 -11.51
N LEU A 43 7.76 11.04 -11.50
CA LEU A 43 8.66 11.29 -10.36
C LEU A 43 7.91 11.66 -9.09
N GLY A 44 6.84 12.47 -9.20
CA GLY A 44 6.01 12.85 -8.07
C GLY A 44 5.27 11.67 -7.45
N ALA A 45 4.58 10.87 -8.27
CA ALA A 45 3.87 9.68 -7.81
C ALA A 45 4.83 8.60 -7.29
N GLY A 46 5.96 8.39 -7.98
CA GLY A 46 7.00 7.46 -7.54
C GLY A 46 7.63 7.88 -6.21
N ALA A 47 7.96 9.16 -6.04
CA ALA A 47 8.49 9.69 -4.78
C ALA A 47 7.45 9.57 -3.65
N ALA A 48 6.17 9.86 -3.93
CA ALA A 48 5.09 9.69 -2.97
C ALA A 48 4.99 8.22 -2.52
N LEU A 49 4.95 7.27 -3.45
CA LEU A 49 4.86 5.83 -3.16
C LEU A 49 6.06 5.33 -2.32
N VAL A 50 7.28 5.72 -2.70
CA VAL A 50 8.49 5.33 -1.95
C VAL A 50 8.45 5.92 -0.54
N THR A 51 8.05 7.19 -0.41
CA THR A 51 8.00 7.90 0.88
C THR A 51 6.96 7.29 1.81
N THR A 52 5.74 7.06 1.32
CA THR A 52 4.66 6.46 2.13
C THR A 52 5.01 5.03 2.55
N SER A 53 5.57 4.24 1.63
CA SER A 53 6.04 2.88 1.92
C SER A 53 7.15 2.88 2.97
N LEU A 54 8.14 3.77 2.84
CA LEU A 54 9.24 3.89 3.80
C LEU A 54 8.72 4.27 5.19
N ILE A 55 7.82 5.24 5.29
CA ILE A 55 7.19 5.63 6.55
C ILE A 55 6.43 4.43 7.14
N GLY A 56 5.63 3.73 6.33
CA GLY A 56 4.88 2.55 6.75
C GLY A 56 5.78 1.46 7.33
N VAL A 57 6.90 1.14 6.67
CA VAL A 57 7.88 0.15 7.16
C VAL A 57 8.57 0.61 8.44
N LEU A 58 8.98 1.88 8.53
CA LEU A 58 9.63 2.42 9.73
C LEU A 58 8.70 2.39 10.95
N VAL A 59 7.45 2.85 10.76
CA VAL A 59 6.42 2.84 11.81
C VAL A 59 6.05 1.41 12.18
N GLY A 60 5.85 0.53 11.18
CA GLY A 60 5.53 -0.89 11.41
C GLY A 60 6.62 -1.60 12.20
N ARG A 61 7.89 -1.38 11.85
CA ARG A 61 9.05 -1.92 12.58
C ARG A 61 9.16 -1.36 14.00
N TRP A 62 8.88 -0.08 14.18
CA TRP A 62 8.88 0.52 15.52
C TRP A 62 7.77 -0.08 16.40
N LEU A 63 6.59 -0.28 15.83
CA LEU A 63 5.43 -0.82 16.51
C LEU A 63 5.62 -2.31 16.84
N SER A 64 6.18 -3.11 15.92
CA SER A 64 6.47 -4.54 16.15
C SER A 64 7.48 -4.79 17.28
N ASN A 65 8.35 -3.82 17.57
CA ASN A 65 9.29 -3.90 18.69
C ASN A 65 8.67 -3.55 20.05
N ARG A 66 7.49 -2.92 20.06
CA ARG A 66 6.82 -2.41 21.27
C ARG A 66 5.59 -3.22 21.65
N VAL A 67 4.94 -3.87 20.68
CA VAL A 67 3.67 -4.58 20.84
C VAL A 67 3.87 -6.03 20.44
N SER A 68 3.25 -6.97 21.17
CA SER A 68 3.32 -8.39 20.81
C SER A 68 2.65 -8.66 19.46
N GLU A 69 3.24 -9.55 18.68
CA GLU A 69 2.77 -9.91 17.34
C GLU A 69 1.30 -10.35 17.33
N ALA A 70 0.87 -11.12 18.34
CA ALA A 70 -0.51 -11.58 18.49
C ALA A 70 -1.53 -10.44 18.71
N VAL A 71 -1.12 -9.34 19.37
CA VAL A 71 -1.99 -8.17 19.54
C VAL A 71 -2.07 -7.40 18.22
N LEU A 72 -0.95 -7.25 17.52
CA LEU A 72 -0.87 -6.57 16.23
C LEU A 72 -1.75 -7.27 15.18
N GLU A 73 -1.63 -8.60 15.07
CA GLU A 73 -2.39 -9.42 14.12
C GLU A 73 -3.90 -9.31 14.37
N LYS A 74 -4.34 -9.46 15.63
CA LYS A 74 -5.76 -9.31 16.00
C LYS A 74 -6.28 -7.91 15.73
N ALA A 75 -5.49 -6.88 16.02
CA ALA A 75 -5.89 -5.49 15.80
C ALA A 75 -6.06 -5.20 14.31
N VAL A 76 -5.07 -5.55 13.48
CA VAL A 76 -5.11 -5.36 12.02
C VAL A 76 -6.26 -6.14 11.40
N GLY A 77 -6.42 -7.42 11.77
CA GLY A 77 -7.52 -8.25 11.26
C GLY A 77 -8.89 -7.68 11.60
N THR A 78 -9.09 -7.25 12.86
CA THR A 78 -10.36 -6.66 13.31
C THR A 78 -10.65 -5.35 12.57
N LEU A 79 -9.64 -4.50 12.40
CA LEU A 79 -9.75 -3.23 11.70
C LEU A 79 -10.10 -3.44 10.23
N LEU A 80 -9.45 -4.39 9.54
CA LEU A 80 -9.76 -4.72 8.14
C LEU A 80 -11.18 -5.26 7.96
N ILE A 81 -11.64 -6.14 8.85
CA ILE A 81 -13.02 -6.63 8.82
C ILE A 81 -14.00 -5.48 9.05
N GLY A 82 -13.71 -4.61 10.02
CA GLY A 82 -14.54 -3.43 10.31
C GLY A 82 -14.67 -2.49 9.10
N ILE A 83 -13.55 -2.13 8.47
CA ILE A 83 -13.55 -1.31 7.25
C ILE A 83 -14.31 -2.00 6.12
N SER A 84 -14.11 -3.31 5.93
CA SER A 84 -14.77 -4.06 4.87
C SER A 84 -16.29 -4.09 5.07
N LEU A 85 -16.77 -4.32 6.29
CA LEU A 85 -18.20 -4.29 6.61
C LEU A 85 -18.79 -2.89 6.40
N TRP A 86 -18.06 -1.85 6.82
CA TRP A 86 -18.49 -0.47 6.63
C TRP A 86 -18.61 -0.11 5.15
N LEU A 87 -17.62 -0.50 4.33
CA LEU A 87 -17.64 -0.24 2.89
C LEU A 87 -18.79 -0.99 2.19
N VAL A 88 -19.09 -2.22 2.60
CA VAL A 88 -20.24 -2.98 2.09
C VAL A 88 -21.55 -2.31 2.48
N TRP A 89 -21.67 -1.82 3.71
CA TRP A 89 -22.85 -1.08 4.16
C TRP A 89 -23.08 0.18 3.32
N ASP A 90 -22.03 0.96 3.08
CA ASP A 90 -22.10 2.16 2.24
C ASP A 90 -22.54 1.84 0.81
N ILE A 91 -22.09 0.72 0.24
CA ILE A 91 -22.52 0.25 -1.09
C ILE A 91 -24.00 -0.15 -1.10
N VAL A 92 -24.51 -0.77 -0.04
CA VAL A 92 -25.92 -1.21 0.04
C VAL A 92 -26.89 -0.03 0.25
N GLN A 93 -26.41 1.07 0.85
CA GLN A 93 -27.20 2.28 1.09
C GLN A 93 -27.19 3.27 -0.10
N LEU A 94 -26.33 3.05 -1.11
CA LEU A 94 -26.28 3.79 -2.38
C LEU A 94 -27.33 3.27 -3.37
#